data_AF-A0A7W0I0E0-F1
#
_entry.id   AF-A0A7W0I0E0-F1
#
_cell.length_a   1.000
_cell.length_b   1.000
_cell.length_c   1.000
_cell.angle_alpha   90.00
_cell.angle_beta   90.00
_cell.angle_gamma   90.00
#
_symmetry.space_group_name_H-M   'P 1'
#
loop_
_entity.id
_entity.type
_entity.pdbx_description
1 polymer ?
#
loop_
_entity_poly.entity_id
_entity_poly.type
_entity_poly.pdbx_seq_one_letter_code
_entity_poly.pdbx_strand_id
1 'polypeptide(L)'
;MPYVLQNKNTEQLFTCMLVNHYGLAYYGVKFWPEQEEANELSRDFLLSITGIVPEDWQVIELEEGEMKLCNVKLKNDPNLSICWLPTRKSEVRKLEN
;
A
#
# COMPACT_ATOMS: atom_id res chain seq x y z
N MET A 1 0.93 14.07 4.52
CA MET A 1 0.14 13.20 3.63
C MET A 1 0.99 11.97 3.37
N PRO A 2 0.48 10.74 3.58
CA PRO A 2 1.24 9.52 3.29
C PRO A 2 1.36 9.25 1.79
N TYR A 3 2.52 8.75 1.38
CA TYR A 3 2.80 8.27 0.03
C TYR A 3 2.77 6.75 0.00
N VAL A 4 2.01 6.16 -0.91
CA VAL A 4 1.83 4.70 -1.00
C VAL A 4 2.21 4.19 -2.37
N LEU A 5 2.43 2.88 -2.45
CA LEU A 5 2.65 2.20 -3.72
C LEU A 5 1.33 1.71 -4.30
N GLN A 6 1.07 2.06 -5.55
CA GLN A 6 -0.06 1.58 -6.34
C GLN A 6 0.44 0.87 -7.60
N ASN A 7 -0.14 -0.28 -7.92
CA ASN A 7 0.09 -0.97 -9.18
C ASN A 7 -0.68 -0.26 -10.31
N LYS A 8 0.02 0.09 -11.39
CA LYS A 8 -0.52 0.80 -12.56
C LYS A 8 -1.53 -0.02 -13.36
N ASN A 9 -1.42 -1.35 -13.33
CA ASN A 9 -2.25 -2.23 -14.13
C ASN A 9 -3.53 -2.66 -13.39
N THR A 10 -3.43 -2.86 -12.08
CA THR A 10 -4.54 -3.39 -11.26
C THR A 10 -5.15 -2.38 -10.31
N GLU A 11 -4.59 -1.17 -10.24
CA GLU A 11 -4.94 -0.10 -9.30
C GLU A 11 -4.80 -0.53 -7.83
N GLN A 12 -4.12 -1.66 -7.58
CA GLN A 12 -3.97 -2.26 -6.26
C GLN A 12 -2.91 -1.53 -5.45
N LEU A 13 -3.21 -1.24 -4.19
CA LEU A 13 -2.24 -0.71 -3.24
C LEU A 13 -1.36 -1.83 -2.69
N PHE A 14 -0.09 -1.51 -2.49
CA PHE A 14 0.86 -2.44 -1.91
C PHE A 14 0.53 -2.62 -0.43
N THR A 15 0.31 -3.86 -0.01
CA THR A 15 -0.04 -4.19 1.37
C THR A 15 0.97 -5.18 1.93
N CYS A 16 1.35 -5.00 3.19
CA CYS A 16 2.28 -5.87 3.88
C CYS A 16 2.09 -5.78 5.40
N MET A 17 2.81 -6.62 6.14
CA MET A 17 2.93 -6.49 7.59
C MET A 17 3.74 -5.24 7.92
N LEU A 18 3.16 -4.38 8.73
CA LEU A 18 3.73 -3.14 9.23
C LEU A 18 3.72 -3.16 10.76
N VAL A 19 4.55 -2.35 11.39
CA VAL A 19 4.57 -2.20 12.85
C VAL A 19 4.17 -0.76 13.18
N ASN A 20 3.19 -0.59 14.08
CA ASN A 20 2.76 0.74 14.49
C ASN A 20 3.72 1.33 15.54
N HIS A 21 3.48 2.58 15.96
CA HIS A 21 4.31 3.23 16.98
C HIS A 21 4.27 2.56 18.37
N TYR A 22 3.29 1.67 18.62
CA TYR A 22 3.19 0.88 19.84
C TYR A 22 3.93 -0.47 19.76
N GLY A 23 4.61 -0.75 18.65
CA GLY A 23 5.30 -2.03 18.42
C GLY A 23 4.37 -3.19 18.05
N LEU A 24 3.10 -2.90 17.72
CA LEU A 24 2.14 -3.92 17.29
C LEU A 24 2.20 -4.10 15.78
N ALA A 25 2.41 -5.36 15.37
CA ALA A 25 2.33 -5.75 13.96
C ALA A 25 0.88 -5.74 13.48
N TYR A 26 0.65 -5.19 12.30
CA TYR A 26 -0.66 -5.07 11.67
C TYR A 26 -0.50 -5.20 10.15
N TYR A 27 -1.49 -5.77 9.46
CA TYR A 27 -1.47 -5.87 8.01
C TYR A 27 -2.13 -4.63 7.40
N GLY A 28 -1.37 -3.87 6.62
CA GLY A 28 -1.77 -2.55 6.16
C GLY A 28 -1.11 -2.14 4.84
N VAL A 29 -1.51 -0.99 4.32
CA VAL A 29 -0.93 -0.40 3.11
C VAL A 29 0.47 0.14 3.44
N LYS A 30 1.49 -0.26 2.68
CA LYS A 30 2.84 0.29 2.83
C LYS A 30 2.83 1.77 2.45
N PHE A 31 3.28 2.61 3.38
CA PHE A 31 3.38 4.06 3.17
C PHE A 31 4.74 4.61 3.59
N TRP A 32 5.04 5.81 3.10
CA TRP A 32 6.15 6.68 3.52
C TRP A 32 5.60 8.06 3.88
N PRO A 33 6.18 8.74 4.88
CA PRO A 33 5.73 10.07 5.29
C PRO A 33 6.14 11.16 4.28
N GLU A 34 7.29 11.02 3.64
CA GLU A 34 7.86 12.01 2.71
C GLU A 34 7.89 11.48 1.27
N GLN A 35 7.68 12.39 0.31
CA GLN A 35 7.65 12.04 -1.12
C GLN A 35 9.02 11.61 -1.62
N GLU A 36 10.06 12.33 -1.20
CA GLU A 36 11.44 12.07 -1.61
C GLU A 36 11.85 10.67 -1.15
N GLU A 37 11.66 10.35 0.14
CA GLU A 37 11.87 9.02 0.68
C GLU A 37 11.07 7.95 -0.07
N ALA A 38 9.80 8.22 -0.38
CA ALA A 38 8.98 7.27 -1.13
C ALA A 38 9.57 6.98 -2.50
N ASN A 39 10.04 7.99 -3.25
CA ASN A 39 10.60 7.79 -4.58
C ASN A 39 11.96 7.08 -4.54
N GLU A 40 12.81 7.41 -3.58
CA GLU A 40 14.14 6.79 -3.45
C GLU A 40 14.05 5.34 -2.94
N LEU A 41 13.25 5.11 -1.90
CA LEU A 41 13.19 3.82 -1.21
C LEU A 41 12.18 2.87 -1.83
N SER A 42 11.14 3.34 -2.52
CA SER A 42 10.13 2.45 -3.09
C SER A 42 10.74 1.44 -4.06
N ARG A 43 11.65 1.87 -4.92
CA ARG A 43 12.27 0.99 -5.92
C ARG A 43 13.10 -0.11 -5.25
N ASP A 44 13.95 0.25 -4.30
CA ASP A 44 14.76 -0.71 -3.55
C ASP A 44 13.89 -1.68 -2.74
N PHE A 45 12.85 -1.15 -2.08
CA PHE A 45 11.87 -1.93 -1.36
C PHE A 45 11.17 -2.95 -2.27
N LEU A 46 10.73 -2.55 -3.47
CA LEU A 46 10.09 -3.44 -4.42
C LEU A 46 11.05 -4.51 -4.96
N LEU A 47 12.32 -4.17 -5.20
CA LEU A 47 13.36 -5.11 -5.61
C LEU A 47 13.68 -6.15 -4.52
N SER A 48 13.52 -5.78 -3.25
CA SER A 48 13.68 -6.68 -2.11
C SER A 48 12.58 -7.74 -2.04
N ILE A 49 11.44 -7.52 -2.71
CA ILE A 49 10.27 -8.40 -2.64
C ILE A 49 10.26 -9.35 -3.83
N THR A 50 10.31 -10.65 -3.55
CA THR A 50 10.30 -11.68 -4.58
C THR A 50 8.96 -11.70 -5.31
N GLY A 51 9.00 -11.67 -6.66
CA GLY A 51 7.81 -11.78 -7.50
C GLY A 51 7.11 -10.45 -7.82
N ILE A 52 7.67 -9.32 -7.38
CA ILE A 52 7.17 -7.99 -7.75
C ILE A 52 8.04 -7.39 -8.87
N VAL A 53 7.39 -6.79 -9.88
CA VAL A 53 8.05 -6.02 -10.94
C VAL A 53 7.96 -4.53 -10.58
N PRO A 54 9.07 -3.85 -10.21
CA PRO A 54 9.02 -2.46 -9.73
C PRO A 54 8.41 -1.48 -10.73
N GLU A 55 8.55 -1.74 -12.03
CA GLU A 55 8.06 -0.87 -13.11
C GLU A 55 6.52 -0.77 -13.15
N ASP A 56 5.83 -1.81 -12.69
CA ASP A 56 4.37 -1.86 -12.59
C ASP A 56 3.83 -1.03 -11.42
N TRP A 57 4.69 -0.57 -10.53
CA TRP A 57 4.28 0.22 -9.37
C TRP A 57 4.64 1.69 -9.53
N GLN A 58 3.83 2.55 -8.92
CA GLN A 58 4.06 3.98 -8.82
C GLN A 58 3.76 4.45 -7.40
N VAL A 59 4.44 5.52 -7.02
CA VAL A 59 4.16 6.23 -5.77
C VAL A 59 2.99 7.18 -6.03
N ILE A 60 1.95 7.10 -5.21
CA ILE A 60 0.82 8.03 -5.20
C ILE A 60 0.68 8.68 -3.83
N GLU A 61 0.15 9.89 -3.80
CA GLU A 61 -0.24 10.56 -2.56
C GLU A 61 -1.64 10.12 -2.14
N LEU A 62 -1.79 9.83 -0.84
CA LEU A 62 -3.08 9.65 -0.18
C LEU A 62 -3.22 10.64 0.96
N GLU A 63 -4.46 11.00 1.27
CA GLU A 63 -4.74 11.69 2.53
C GLU A 63 -4.62 10.70 3.70
N GLU A 64 -4.24 11.20 4.88
CA GLU A 64 -4.05 10.33 6.05
C GLU A 64 -5.34 9.57 6.42
N GLY A 65 -6.50 10.25 6.30
CA GLY A 65 -7.80 9.63 6.53
C GLY A 65 -8.11 8.50 5.55
N GLU A 66 -7.73 8.65 4.28
CA GLU A 66 -7.94 7.65 3.22
C GLU A 66 -7.07 6.41 3.46
N MET A 67 -5.80 6.62 3.80
CA MET A 67 -4.87 5.54 4.12
C MET A 67 -5.31 4.76 5.37
N LYS A 68 -5.76 5.45 6.42
CA LYS A 68 -6.36 4.81 7.61
C LYS A 68 -7.60 4.00 7.26
N LEU A 69 -8.48 4.53 6.40
CA LEU A 69 -9.67 3.81 5.94
C LEU A 69 -9.31 2.52 5.19
N CYS A 70 -8.25 2.54 4.37
CA CYS A 70 -7.74 1.36 3.69
C CYS A 70 -7.30 0.28 4.69
N ASN A 71 -6.55 0.65 5.73
CA ASN A 71 -6.14 -0.29 6.77
C ASN A 71 -7.33 -0.88 7.55
N VAL A 72 -8.34 -0.05 7.86
CA VAL A 72 -9.57 -0.53 8.51
C VAL A 72 -10.29 -1.55 7.63
N LYS A 73 -10.33 -1.31 6.31
CA LYS A 73 -10.93 -2.21 5.32
C LYS A 73 -10.18 -3.54 5.16
N LEU A 74 -8.86 -3.53 5.34
CA LEU A 74 -8.04 -4.75 5.34
C LEU A 74 -8.28 -5.64 6.57
N LYS A 75 -8.78 -5.10 7.69
CA LYS A 75 -9.09 -5.88 8.91
C LYS A 75 -7.93 -6.75 9.42
N ASN A 76 -6.69 -6.38 9.11
CA ASN A 76 -5.49 -7.19 9.36
C ASN A 76 -5.47 -8.56 8.67
N ASP A 77 -6.26 -8.74 7.61
CA ASP A 77 -6.37 -10.00 6.89
C ASP A 77 -5.47 -9.97 5.64
N PRO A 78 -4.45 -10.84 5.55
CA PRO A 78 -3.53 -10.87 4.42
C PRO A 78 -4.17 -11.38 3.12
N ASN A 79 -5.36 -11.99 3.18
CA ASN A 79 -6.12 -12.40 1.99
C ASN A 79 -6.93 -11.24 1.40
N LEU A 80 -6.93 -10.06 2.06
CA LEU A 80 -7.57 -8.86 1.55
C LEU A 80 -6.53 -7.94 0.92
N SER A 81 -6.94 -7.32 -0.18
CA SER A 81 -6.18 -6.31 -0.90
C SER A 81 -7.05 -5.10 -1.16
N ILE A 82 -6.42 -3.93 -1.22
CA ILE A 82 -7.11 -2.67 -1.53
C ILE A 82 -6.81 -2.29 -2.97
N CYS A 83 -7.86 -2.05 -3.75
CA CYS A 83 -7.77 -1.33 -5.01
C CYS A 83 -8.14 0.13 -4.78
N TRP A 84 -7.28 1.05 -5.19
CA TRP A 84 -7.49 2.47 -5.10
C TRP A 84 -7.88 3.02 -6.47
N LEU A 85 -9.16 3.32 -6.65
CA LEU A 85 -9.68 3.82 -7.91
C LEU A 85 -9.36 5.30 -8.10
N PRO A 86 -9.26 5.79 -9.36
CA PRO A 86 -9.05 7.21 -9.68
C PRO A 86 -10.17 8.13 -9.14
N THR A 87 -11.32 7.56 -8.78
CA THR A 87 -12.44 8.26 -8.12
C THR A 87 -12.20 8.52 -6.63
N ARG A 88 -10.96 8.33 -6.12
CA ARG A 88 -10.59 8.40 -4.69
C ARG A 88 -11.45 7.48 -3.82
N LYS A 89 -11.70 6.28 -4.33
CA LYS A 89 -12.49 5.26 -3.64
C LYS A 89 -11.65 4.00 -3.45
N SER A 90 -11.55 3.56 -2.20
CA SER A 90 -10.96 2.26 -1.86
C SER A 90 -11.99 1.13 -2.03
N GLU A 91 -11.65 0.13 -2.82
CA GLU A 91 -12.36 -1.13 -2.91
C GLU A 91 -11.53 -2.26 -2.30
N VAL A 92 -12.18 -3.19 -1.61
CA VAL A 92 -11.52 -4.38 -1.08
C VAL A 92 -11.72 -5.51 -2.07
N ARG A 93 -10.65 -6.16 -2.47
CA ARG A 93 -10.69 -7.43 -3.19
C ARG A 93 -10.11 -8.53 -2.32
N LYS A 94 -10.66 -9.74 -2.45
CA LYS A 94 -10.01 -10.94 -1.94
C LYS A 94 -8.98 -11.39 -2.94
N LEU A 95 -7.78 -11.70 -2.46
CA LEU A 95 -6.79 -12.44 -3.24
C LEU A 95 -7.31 -13.88 -3.30
N GLU A 96 -8.05 -14.22 -4.36
CA GLU A 96 -8.35 -15.62 -4.65
C GLU A 96 -7.04 -16.27 -5.11
N ASN A 97 -6.56 -17.23 -4.32
CA ASN A 97 -5.32 -17.95 -4.53
C ASN A 97 -5.52 -19.16 -5.43
#